data_AF-A0A2U2PI30-F1
#
_entry.id   AF-A0A2U2PI30-F1
#
_cell.length_a   1.000
_cell.length_b   1.000
_cell.length_c   1.000
_cell.angle_alpha   90.00
_cell.angle_beta   90.00
_cell.angle_gamma   90.00
#
_symmetry.space_group_name_H-M   'P 1'
#
loop_
_entity.id
_entity.type
_entity.pdbx_description
1 polymer ?
#
loop_
_entity_poly.entity_id
_entity_poly.type
_entity_poly.pdbx_seq_one_letter_code
_entity_poly.pdbx_strand_id
1 'polypeptide(L)' 'MKLFAKGTADKLTPKQEALADRIAGRIRQTQCRLAEWLNGKTAGLTAKNWLWLLVLFSLGFGAYCLYLLVSAFN' A
#
# COMPACT_ATOMS: atom_id res chain seq x y z
N MET A 1 -34.52 20.05 -10.06
CA MET A 1 -33.24 19.74 -10.76
C MET A 1 -32.68 18.44 -10.20
N LYS A 2 -32.59 17.39 -11.02
CA LYS A 2 -32.03 16.08 -10.63
C LYS A 2 -30.49 16.18 -10.67
N LEU A 3 -29.88 16.66 -9.59
CA LEU A 3 -28.42 16.85 -9.46
C LEU A 3 -27.66 15.59 -9.02
N PHE A 4 -28.37 14.48 -8.81
CA PHE A 4 -27.78 13.16 -8.60
C PHE A 4 -28.42 12.17 -9.56
N ALA A 5 -28.20 12.39 -10.86
CA ALA A 5 -28.32 11.29 -11.80
C ALA A 5 -27.28 10.25 -11.36
N LYS A 6 -27.77 9.17 -10.75
CA LYS A 6 -27.04 7.93 -10.47
C LYS A 6 -26.24 7.63 -11.73
N GLY A 7 -24.93 7.91 -11.68
CA GLY A 7 -24.01 7.59 -12.76
C GLY A 7 -24.29 6.14 -13.10
N THR A 8 -24.71 5.91 -14.34
CA THR A 8 -24.89 4.58 -14.86
C THR A 8 -23.68 3.79 -14.40
N ALA A 9 -23.92 2.75 -13.59
CA ALA A 9 -22.95 1.69 -13.47
C ALA A 9 -22.84 1.15 -14.89
N ASP A 10 -21.94 1.75 -15.68
CA ASP A 10 -21.60 1.29 -17.00
C ASP A 10 -21.17 -0.13 -16.74
N LYS A 11 -22.04 -1.07 -17.10
CA LYS A 11 -21.74 -2.49 -16.97
C LYS A 11 -20.51 -2.66 -17.84
N LEU A 12 -19.36 -2.83 -17.18
CA LEU A 12 -18.10 -3.09 -17.84
C LEU A 12 -18.38 -4.16 -18.88
N THR A 13 -17.94 -3.93 -20.11
CA THR A 13 -18.10 -4.96 -21.13
C THR A 13 -17.42 -6.23 -20.62
N PRO A 14 -17.94 -7.44 -20.94
CA PRO A 14 -17.34 -8.69 -20.44
C PRO A 14 -15.83 -8.81 -20.71
N LYS A 15 -15.33 -8.11 -21.74
CA LYS A 15 -13.91 -7.98 -22.06
C LYS A 15 -13.14 -7.10 -21.06
N GLN A 16 -13.72 -6.00 -20.59
CA GLN A 16 -13.12 -5.13 -19.57
C GLN A 16 -13.10 -5.79 -18.20
N GLU A 17 -14.15 -6.51 -17.83
CA GLU A 17 -14.20 -7.30 -16.58
C GLU A 17 -13.14 -8.41 -16.60
N ALA A 18 -13.02 -9.16 -17.69
CA ALA A 18 -11.98 -10.18 -17.85
C ALA A 18 -10.54 -9.61 -17.83
N LEU A 19 -10.34 -8.39 -18.33
CA LEU A 19 -9.05 -7.70 -18.23
C LEU A 19 -8.76 -7.24 -16.80
N ALA A 20 -9.76 -6.67 -16.12
CA ALA A 20 -9.64 -6.26 -14.72
C ALA A 20 -9.31 -7.45 -13.81
N ASP A 21 -9.97 -8.60 -14.01
CA ASP A 21 -9.70 -9.83 -13.27
C ASP A 21 -8.28 -10.36 -13.51
N ARG A 22 -7.79 -10.28 -14.76
CA ARG A 22 -6.40 -10.66 -15.08
C ARG A 22 -5.40 -9.73 -14.41
N ILE A 23 -5.66 -8.42 -14.39
CA ILE A 23 -4.80 -7.44 -13.74
C ILE A 23 -4.80 -7.66 -12.23
N ALA A 24 -5.98 -7.78 -11.62
CA ALA A 24 -6.15 -8.08 -10.20
C ALA A 24 -5.47 -9.40 -9.82
N GLY A 25 -5.60 -10.44 -10.64
CA GLY A 25 -4.92 -11.72 -10.46
C GLY A 25 -3.39 -11.57 -10.45
N ARG A 26 -2.82 -10.82 -11.39
CA ARG A 26 -1.37 -10.55 -11.45
C ARG A 26 -0.88 -9.70 -10.27
N ILE A 27 -1.64 -8.68 -9.88
CA ILE A 27 -1.32 -7.85 -8.71
C ILE A 27 -1.30 -8.73 -7.47
N ARG A 28 -2.34 -9.57 -7.28
CA ARG A 28 -2.44 -10.47 -6.14
C ARG A 28 -1.31 -11.50 -6.11
N GLN A 29 -0.94 -12.08 -7.25
CA GLN A 29 0.20 -12.99 -7.33
C GLN A 29 1.51 -12.30 -6.94
N THR A 30 1.73 -11.09 -7.43
CA THR A 30 2.92 -10.29 -7.09
C THR A 30 2.95 -9.96 -5.59
N GLN A 31 1.81 -9.53 -5.03
CA GLN A 31 1.66 -9.24 -3.61
C GLN A 31 1.87 -10.49 -2.74
N CYS A 32 1.34 -11.64 -3.15
CA CYS A 32 1.50 -12.90 -2.43
C CYS A 32 2.97 -13.33 -2.40
N ARG A 33 3.65 -13.29 -3.56
CA ARG A 33 5.07 -13.61 -3.67
C ARG A 33 5.95 -12.66 -2.85
N LEU A 34 5.62 -11.37 -2.85
CA LEU A 34 6.30 -10.39 -2.01
C LEU A 34 6.06 -10.67 -0.52
N ALA A 35 4.83 -11.00 -0.12
CA ALA A 35 4.50 -11.33 1.25
C ALA A 35 5.22 -12.61 1.71
N GLU A 36 5.27 -13.65 0.88
CA GLU A 36 6.02 -14.89 1.15
C GLU A 36 7.52 -14.62 1.27
N TRP A 37 8.07 -13.80 0.37
CA TRP A 37 9.49 -13.41 0.43
C TRP A 37 9.81 -12.58 1.68
N LEU A 38 8.96 -11.62 2.02
CA LEU A 38 9.08 -10.81 3.23
C LEU A 38 8.97 -11.69 4.48
N ASN A 39 7.97 -12.58 4.54
CA ASN A 39 7.81 -13.53 5.63
C ASN A 39 9.03 -14.46 5.76
N GLY A 40 9.59 -14.94 4.65
CA GLY A 40 10.82 -15.73 4.68
C GLY A 40 12.03 -14.93 5.20
N LYS A 41 12.14 -13.66 4.82
CA LYS A 41 13.19 -12.75 5.31
C LYS A 41 13.02 -12.40 6.79
N THR A 42 11.77 -12.29 7.26
CA THR A 42 11.47 -11.90 8.64
C THR A 42 11.34 -13.09 9.60
N ALA A 43 11.22 -14.32 9.10
CA ALA A 43 11.11 -15.54 9.92
C ALA A 43 12.28 -15.75 10.88
N GLY A 44 13.49 -15.26 10.52
CA GLY A 44 14.68 -15.32 11.37
C GLY A 44 14.88 -14.11 12.30
N LEU A 45 14.00 -13.10 12.24
CA LEU A 45 14.16 -11.89 13.04
C LEU A 45 13.64 -12.11 14.47
N THR A 46 14.53 -11.96 15.43
CA THR A 46 14.16 -11.93 16.85
C THR A 46 13.36 -10.67 17.18
N ALA A 47 12.50 -10.72 18.20
CA ALA A 47 11.70 -9.58 18.67
C ALA A 47 12.54 -8.30 18.92
N LYS A 48 13.80 -8.44 19.34
CA LYS A 48 14.74 -7.31 19.51
C LYS A 48 15.06 -6.59 18.19
N ASN A 49 15.20 -7.33 17.07
CA ASN A 49 15.48 -6.73 15.77
C ASN A 49 14.29 -5.94 15.25
N TRP A 50 13.07 -6.45 15.50
CA TRP A 50 11.83 -5.72 15.20
C TRP A 50 11.70 -4.44 16.02
N LEU A 51 12.07 -4.48 17.30
CA LEU A 51 12.08 -3.29 18.15
C LEU A 51 13.05 -2.22 17.61
N TRP A 52 14.28 -2.62 17.23
CA TRP A 52 15.25 -1.68 16.65
C TRP A 52 14.76 -1.09 15.32
N LEU A 53 14.16 -1.90 14.45
CA LEU A 53 13.55 -1.41 13.20
C LEU A 53 12.44 -0.40 13.48
N LEU A 54 11.59 -0.67 14.48
CA LEU A 54 10.52 0.24 14.87
C LEU A 54 11.08 1.57 15.38
N VAL A 55 12.09 1.54 16.25
CA VAL A 55 12.74 2.74 16.78
C VAL A 55 13.36 3.57 15.65
N LEU A 56 14.11 2.93 14.74
CA LEU A 56 14.71 3.61 13.59
C LEU A 56 13.65 4.22 12.67
N PHE A 57 12.56 3.49 12.41
CA PHE A 57 11.45 3.98 11.60
C PHE A 57 10.80 5.21 12.25
N SER A 58 10.48 5.14 13.54
CA SER A 58 9.87 6.26 14.28
C SER A 58 10.76 7.49 14.31
N LEU A 59 12.07 7.32 14.53
CA LEU A 59 13.03 8.43 14.54
C LEU A 59 13.15 9.07 13.15
N GLY A 60 13.30 8.26 12.09
CA GLY A 60 13.43 8.77 10.72
C GLY A 60 12.16 9.46 10.24
N PHE A 61 11.00 8.84 10.46
CA PHE A 61 9.71 9.42 10.10
C PHE A 61 9.40 10.69 10.91
N GLY A 62 9.66 10.66 12.22
CA GLY A 62 9.49 11.83 13.09
C GLY A 62 10.39 13.00 12.66
N ALA A 63 11.65 12.72 12.34
CA ALA A 63 12.57 13.72 11.81
C ALA A 63 12.09 14.30 10.46
N TYR A 64 11.57 13.45 9.57
CA TYR A 64 11.00 13.89 8.30
C TYR A 64 9.77 14.79 8.49
N CYS A 65 8.86 14.43 9.40
CA CYS A 65 7.71 15.27 9.74
C CYS A 65 8.15 16.62 10.32
N LEU A 66 9.15 16.64 11.20
CA LEU A 66 9.72 17.88 11.73
C LEU A 66 10.36 18.73 10.63
N TYR A 67 11.10 18.11 9.71
CA TYR A 67 11.66 18.79 8.55
C TYR A 67 10.57 19.44 7.69
N LEU A 68 9.50 18.70 7.36
CA LEU A 68 8.38 19.24 6.60
C LEU A 68 7.68 20.38 7.35
N LEU A 69 7.50 20.24 8.66
CA LEU A 69 6.90 21.28 9.49
C LEU A 69 7.73 22.57 9.44
N VAL A 70 9.04 22.47 9.68
CA VAL A 70 9.96 23.62 9.61
C VAL A 70 9.96 24.22 8.21
N SER A 71 10.00 23.39 7.17
CA SER A 71 9.95 23.84 5.77
C SER A 71 8.62 24.48 5.38
N ALA A 72 7.52 24.18 6.06
CA ALA A 72 6.22 24.78 5.78
C ALA A 72 6.06 26.17 6.41
N PHE A 73 6.80 26.44 7.49
CA PHE A 73 6.75 27.71 8.23
C PHE A 73 7.95 28.64 7.93
N ASN A 74 8.86 28.24 7.05
CA ASN A 74 9.99 29.03 6.57
C ASN A 74 9.86 29.29 5.07
#